data_AF-A0AAE9Z2V2-F1
#
_entry.id   AF-A0AAE9Z2V2-F1
#
_cell.length_a   1.000
_cell.length_b   1.000
_cell.length_c   1.000
_cell.angle_alpha   90.00
_cell.angle_beta   90.00
_cell.angle_gamma   90.00
#
_symmetry.space_group_name_H-M   'P 1'
#
loop_
_entity.id
_entity.type
_entity.pdbx_description
1 polymer ?
#
loop_
_entity_poly.entity_id
_entity_poly.type
_entity_poly.pdbx_seq_one_letter_code
_entity_poly.pdbx_strand_id
1 'polypeptide(L)'
;MLEVYISGEDLRRMRLSRNLTTAEMAEIIGVSRITYESYESGKTKIELNAGLQLSEHCGIDVSPIKNQVLELKNLFSQYKYKDLDDETKPNSRRASKKKNHLKQQIRVKNAEPHKSGA
;
A
#
# COMPACT_ATOMS: atom_id res chain seq x y z
N MET A 1 -4.88 5.48 16.91
CA MET A 1 -3.67 5.09 16.14
C MET A 1 -4.10 3.94 15.26
N LEU A 2 -3.97 4.04 13.93
CA LEU A 2 -4.40 2.98 13.02
C LEU A 2 -3.30 1.92 12.98
N GLU A 3 -3.48 0.78 13.64
CA GLU A 3 -2.56 -0.36 13.55
C GLU A 3 -3.02 -1.28 12.42
N VAL A 4 -2.60 -0.98 11.20
CA VAL A 4 -2.81 -1.88 10.05
C VAL A 4 -1.52 -2.65 9.83
N TYR A 5 -1.51 -3.90 10.26
CA TYR A 5 -0.45 -4.85 9.93
C TYR A 5 -1.05 -6.25 9.76
N ILE A 6 -0.36 -7.09 9.00
CA ILE A 6 -0.73 -8.50 8.80
C ILE A 6 0.00 -9.30 9.88
N SER A 7 -0.75 -9.95 10.77
CA SER A 7 -0.17 -10.72 11.86
C SER A 7 0.35 -12.08 11.39
N GLY A 8 1.19 -12.72 12.21
CA GLY A 8 1.65 -14.10 11.93
C GLY A 8 0.49 -15.11 11.83
N GLU A 9 -0.58 -14.89 12.59
CA GLU A 9 -1.79 -15.71 12.50
C GLU A 9 -2.52 -15.52 11.17
N ASP A 10 -2.58 -14.29 10.65
CA ASP A 10 -3.18 -14.00 9.35
C ASP A 10 -2.40 -14.68 8.22
N LEU A 11 -1.07 -14.63 8.28
CA LEU A 11 -0.19 -15.37 7.35
C LEU A 11 -0.47 -16.88 7.39
N ARG A 12 -0.64 -17.43 8.58
CA ARG A 12 -1.00 -18.85 8.74
C ARG A 12 -2.37 -19.16 8.17
N ARG A 13 -3.38 -18.34 8.44
CA ARG A 13 -4.74 -18.49 7.87
C ARG A 13 -4.71 -18.45 6.35
N MET A 14 -3.98 -17.49 5.77
CA MET A 14 -3.78 -17.39 4.33
C MET A 14 -3.14 -18.65 3.75
N ARG A 15 -2.01 -19.10 4.30
CA ARG A 15 -1.32 -20.31 3.86
C ARG A 15 -2.24 -21.54 3.90
N LEU A 16 -2.93 -21.75 5.03
CA LEU A 16 -3.80 -22.90 5.22
C LEU A 16 -5.03 -22.86 4.32
N SER A 17 -5.58 -21.69 4.02
CA SER A 17 -6.70 -21.53 3.08
C SER A 17 -6.38 -21.98 1.65
N ARG A 18 -5.09 -21.99 1.29
CA ARG A 18 -4.59 -22.41 -0.02
C ARG A 18 -3.95 -23.80 -0.01
N ASN A 19 -3.95 -24.49 1.15
CA ASN A 19 -3.30 -25.78 1.36
C ASN A 19 -1.80 -25.79 0.95
N LEU A 20 -1.08 -24.71 1.28
CA LEU A 20 0.33 -24.55 0.96
C LEU A 20 1.24 -24.86 2.17
N THR A 21 2.44 -25.32 1.88
CA THR A 21 3.55 -25.44 2.83
C THR A 21 4.18 -24.08 3.13
N THR A 22 4.98 -24.00 4.20
CA THR A 22 5.74 -22.78 4.53
C THR A 22 6.81 -22.47 3.49
N ALA A 23 7.30 -23.48 2.75
CA ALA A 23 8.27 -23.30 1.68
C ALA A 23 7.60 -22.66 0.45
N GLU A 24 6.47 -23.20 0.00
CA GLU A 24 5.71 -22.64 -1.14
C GLU A 24 5.25 -21.20 -0.86
N MET A 25 4.83 -20.88 0.37
CA MET A 25 4.50 -19.49 0.72
C MET A 25 5.72 -18.56 0.71
N ALA A 26 6.88 -19.05 1.13
CA ALA A 26 8.11 -18.27 1.12
C ALA A 26 8.58 -17.96 -0.31
N GLU A 27 8.40 -18.91 -1.23
CA GLU A 27 8.72 -18.74 -2.65
C GLU A 27 7.93 -17.60 -3.31
N ILE A 28 6.65 -17.42 -2.95
CA ILE A 28 5.80 -16.35 -3.52
C ILE A 28 6.41 -14.96 -3.31
N ILE A 29 7.05 -14.73 -2.16
CA ILE A 29 7.66 -13.44 -1.79
C ILE A 29 9.20 -13.46 -1.84
N GLY A 30 9.80 -14.53 -2.35
CA GLY A 30 11.25 -14.63 -2.55
C GLY A 30 12.09 -14.65 -1.27
N VAL A 31 11.57 -15.22 -0.17
CA VAL A 31 12.30 -15.34 1.11
C VAL A 31 12.59 -16.80 1.46
N SER A 32 13.43 -17.04 2.47
CA SER A 32 13.68 -18.40 2.95
C SER A 32 12.48 -18.95 3.73
N ARG A 33 12.32 -20.29 3.75
CA ARG A 33 11.30 -20.97 4.58
C ARG A 33 11.37 -20.55 6.05
N ILE A 34 12.59 -20.46 6.60
CA ILE A 34 12.83 -20.08 8.00
C ILE A 34 12.37 -18.64 8.26
N THR A 35 12.63 -17.74 7.31
CA THR A 35 12.16 -16.35 7.37
C THR A 35 10.63 -16.30 7.44
N TYR A 36 9.96 -17.07 6.59
CA TYR A 36 8.50 -17.14 6.59
C TYR A 36 7.93 -17.75 7.89
N GLU A 37 8.57 -18.80 8.44
CA GLU A 37 8.21 -19.35 9.76
C GLU A 37 8.39 -18.33 10.90
N SER A 38 9.41 -17.45 10.80
CA SER A 38 9.59 -16.33 11.73
C SER A 38 8.43 -15.34 11.67
N TYR A 39 7.88 -15.12 10.47
CA TYR A 39 6.69 -14.29 10.30
C TYR A 39 5.44 -14.92 10.91
N GLU A 40 5.15 -16.20 10.62
CA GLU A 40 3.97 -16.89 11.18
C GLU A 40 4.02 -17.03 12.70
N SER A 41 5.22 -17.18 13.27
CA SER A 41 5.39 -17.24 14.73
C SER A 41 5.32 -15.86 15.41
N GLY A 42 5.24 -14.77 14.63
CA GLY A 42 5.23 -13.40 15.16
C GLY A 42 6.57 -12.92 15.70
N LYS A 43 7.66 -13.71 15.56
CA LYS A 43 9.01 -13.31 15.95
C LYS A 43 9.51 -12.12 15.13
N THR A 44 9.10 -12.05 13.87
CA THR A 44 9.44 -10.96 12.95
C THR A 44 8.17 -10.46 12.26
N LYS A 45 8.06 -9.15 12.07
CA LYS A 45 6.96 -8.57 11.29
C LYS A 45 7.28 -8.69 9.80
N ILE A 46 6.29 -9.07 9.00
CA ILE A 46 6.39 -9.03 7.54
C ILE A 46 6.32 -7.57 7.07
N GLU A 47 7.03 -7.25 5.99
CA GLU A 47 6.89 -5.96 5.34
C GLU A 47 5.54 -5.85 4.64
N LEU A 48 4.97 -4.64 4.60
CA LEU A 48 3.64 -4.40 4.05
C LEU A 48 3.51 -4.88 2.60
N ASN A 49 4.51 -4.62 1.76
CA ASN A 49 4.48 -5.03 0.35
C ASN A 49 4.40 -6.57 0.20
N ALA A 50 5.24 -7.30 0.94
CA ALA A 50 5.22 -8.76 0.92
C ALA A 50 3.90 -9.31 1.48
N GLY A 51 3.38 -8.71 2.55
CA GLY A 51 2.08 -9.09 3.10
C GLY A 51 0.92 -8.86 2.14
N LEU A 52 0.89 -7.72 1.42
CA LEU A 52 -0.12 -7.44 0.39
C LEU A 52 -0.01 -8.40 -0.80
N GLN A 53 1.21 -8.79 -1.19
CA GLN A 53 1.43 -9.77 -2.26
C GLN A 53 0.88 -11.15 -1.87
N LEU A 54 1.12 -11.61 -0.63
CA LEU A 54 0.52 -12.84 -0.13
C LEU A 54 -1.01 -12.74 -0.02
N SER A 55 -1.52 -11.58 0.38
CA SER A 55 -2.96 -11.31 0.46
C SER A 55 -3.62 -11.45 -0.92
N GLU A 56 -3.05 -10.80 -1.94
CA GLU A 56 -3.51 -10.91 -3.34
C GLU A 56 -3.45 -12.37 -3.82
N HIS A 57 -2.35 -13.08 -3.57
CA HIS A 57 -2.21 -14.49 -3.95
C HIS A 57 -3.25 -15.40 -3.27
N CYS A 58 -3.62 -15.08 -2.03
CA CYS A 58 -4.62 -15.85 -1.28
C CYS A 58 -6.07 -15.40 -1.54
N GLY A 59 -6.30 -14.51 -2.51
CA GLY A 59 -7.63 -14.09 -2.93
C GLY A 59 -8.24 -12.96 -2.09
N ILE A 60 -7.44 -12.28 -1.26
CA ILE A 60 -7.87 -11.09 -0.54
C ILE A 60 -7.79 -9.89 -1.50
N ASP A 61 -8.88 -9.14 -1.61
CA ASP A 61 -8.91 -7.97 -2.49
C ASP A 61 -8.10 -6.80 -1.91
N VAL A 62 -6.94 -6.56 -2.52
CA VAL A 62 -6.06 -5.41 -2.22
C VAL A 62 -6.26 -4.25 -3.19
N SER A 63 -7.17 -4.38 -4.17
CA SER A 63 -7.48 -3.36 -5.18
C SER A 63 -7.85 -2.02 -4.58
N PRO A 64 -8.64 -1.92 -3.47
CA PRO A 64 -8.98 -0.63 -2.89
C PRO A 64 -7.74 0.19 -2.49
N ILE A 65 -6.75 -0.44 -1.84
CA ILE A 65 -5.52 0.22 -1.40
C ILE A 65 -4.65 0.58 -2.62
N LYS A 66 -4.51 -0.35 -3.57
CA LYS A 66 -3.75 -0.14 -4.80
C LYS A 66 -4.31 1.02 -5.62
N ASN A 67 -5.64 1.10 -5.73
CA ASN A 67 -6.34 2.16 -6.43
C ASN A 67 -6.17 3.50 -5.72
N GLN A 68 -6.26 3.56 -4.39
CA GLN A 68 -5.99 4.78 -3.64
C GLN A 68 -4.55 5.29 -3.85
N VAL A 69 -3.57 4.39 -3.85
CA VAL A 69 -2.16 4.75 -4.14
C VAL A 69 -1.98 5.19 -5.59
N LEU A 70 -2.70 4.58 -6.54
CA LEU A 70 -2.69 4.98 -7.95
C LEU A 70 -3.36 6.36 -8.16
N GLU A 71 -4.50 6.60 -7.51
CA GLU A 71 -5.18 7.89 -7.51
C GLU A 71 -4.30 8.98 -6.94
N LEU A 72 -3.51 8.69 -5.90
CA LEU A 72 -2.49 9.60 -5.41
C LEU A 72 -1.48 9.95 -6.51
N LYS A 73 -0.97 8.97 -7.26
CA LYS A 73 -0.07 9.24 -8.40
C LYS A 73 -0.75 10.12 -9.46
N ASN A 74 -2.04 9.89 -9.73
CA ASN A 74 -2.81 10.68 -10.70
C ASN A 74 -3.05 12.12 -10.22
N LEU A 75 -3.41 12.30 -8.96
CA LEU A 75 -3.59 13.61 -8.31
C LEU A 75 -2.30 14.44 -8.40
N PHE A 76 -1.16 13.77 -8.28
CA PHE A 76 0.16 14.38 -8.38
C PHE A 76 0.81 14.19 -9.77
N SER A 77 0.05 13.80 -10.80
CA SER A 77 0.61 13.50 -12.14
C SER A 77 1.21 14.73 -12.83
N GLN A 78 0.72 15.92 -12.50
CA GLN A 78 1.30 17.21 -12.90
C GLN A 78 2.74 17.40 -12.40
N TYR A 79 3.10 16.73 -11.31
CA TYR A 79 4.47 16.55 -10.87
C TYR A 79 5.06 15.36 -11.63
N LYS A 80 5.22 15.52 -12.95
CA LYS A 80 6.12 14.66 -13.71
C LYS A 80 7.50 14.83 -13.10
N TYR A 81 8.03 13.81 -12.45
CA TYR A 81 9.42 13.78 -12.01
C TYR A 81 10.34 13.78 -13.24
N LYS A 82 10.52 14.95 -13.86
CA LYS A 82 11.51 15.23 -14.89
C LYS A 82 12.83 15.74 -14.29
N ASP A 83 12.82 16.10 -13.00
CA ASP A 83 13.84 16.93 -12.37
C ASP A 83 14.65 16.20 -11.27
N LEU A 84 14.78 14.87 -11.34
CA LEU A 84 15.78 14.18 -10.50
C LEU A 84 17.22 14.38 -11.04
N ASP A 85 17.38 14.61 -12.36
CA ASP A 85 18.70 14.65 -13.02
C ASP A 85 19.01 15.99 -13.74
N ASP A 86 18.29 17.09 -13.46
CA ASP A 86 18.61 18.44 -13.97
C ASP A 86 18.87 19.43 -12.83
N GLU A 87 20.15 19.68 -12.57
CA GLU A 87 20.69 20.46 -11.45
C GLU A 87 20.52 21.98 -11.58
N THR A 88 19.87 22.49 -12.63
CA THR A 88 19.78 23.95 -12.88
C THR A 88 18.48 24.61 -12.38
N LYS A 89 17.51 23.86 -11.84
CA LYS A 89 16.24 24.37 -11.27
C LYS A 89 15.99 23.82 -9.85
N PRO A 90 15.43 24.61 -8.92
CA PRO A 90 15.35 24.21 -7.52
C PRO A 90 14.45 22.98 -7.28
N ASN A 91 15.03 21.92 -6.74
CA ASN A 91 14.31 20.76 -6.20
C ASN A 91 13.59 21.14 -4.90
N SER A 92 12.27 21.32 -4.99
CA SER A 92 11.42 21.90 -3.96
C SER A 92 10.88 20.91 -2.92
N ARG A 93 11.42 19.67 -2.80
CA ARG A 93 10.95 18.62 -1.86
C ARG A 93 11.01 18.99 -0.36
N ARG A 94 11.35 20.23 -0.01
CA ARG A 94 11.11 20.78 1.33
C ARG A 94 9.76 21.48 1.39
N ALA A 95 9.13 21.32 2.55
CA ALA A 95 8.27 22.30 3.21
C ALA A 95 8.96 23.69 3.29
N SER A 96 9.04 24.38 2.15
CA SER A 96 9.58 25.73 2.02
C SER A 96 8.94 26.64 3.07
N LYS A 97 9.77 27.33 3.87
CA LYS A 97 9.38 28.01 5.12
C LYS A 97 8.36 29.14 4.96
N LYS A 98 8.07 29.63 3.75
CA LYS A 98 7.26 30.85 3.53
C LYS A 98 5.87 30.64 2.93
N LYS A 99 5.59 29.59 2.15
CA LYS A 99 4.29 29.47 1.47
C LYS A 99 3.82 28.03 1.31
N ASN A 100 2.54 27.90 1.65
CA ASN A 100 1.80 26.69 1.95
C ASN A 100 1.12 26.17 0.68
N HIS A 101 1.57 25.02 0.16
CA HIS A 101 0.98 24.38 -1.04
C HIS A 101 -0.31 23.58 -0.72
N LEU A 102 -0.87 23.71 0.48
CA LEU A 102 -2.10 23.02 0.93
C LEU A 102 -3.43 23.62 0.42
N LYS A 103 -3.43 24.67 -0.39
CA LYS A 103 -4.69 25.34 -0.80
C LYS A 103 -4.98 25.24 -2.29
N GLN A 104 -5.10 24.03 -2.80
CA GLN A 104 -6.25 23.77 -3.66
C GLN A 104 -7.10 22.70 -2.99
N GLN A 105 -8.33 23.06 -2.64
CA GLN A 105 -9.29 22.14 -2.05
C GLN A 105 -9.55 21.05 -3.08
N ILE A 106 -9.05 19.84 -2.80
CA ILE A 106 -9.49 18.65 -3.52
C ILE A 106 -10.93 18.45 -3.07
N ARG A 107 -11.88 18.91 -3.91
CA ARG A 107 -13.29 18.56 -3.75
C ARG A 107 -13.42 17.06 -4.05
N VAL A 108 -13.23 16.24 -3.02
CA VAL A 108 -13.72 14.86 -3.08
C VAL A 108 -15.25 14.99 -3.01
N LYS A 109 -15.91 14.90 -4.16
CA LYS A 109 -17.35 14.71 -4.20
C LYS A 109 -17.61 13.31 -3.65
N ASN A 110 -17.85 13.21 -2.34
CA ASN A 110 -18.50 12.03 -1.79
C ASN A 110 -19.87 11.96 -2.48
N ALA A 111 -20.05 10.90 -3.26
CA ALA A 111 -21.31 10.53 -3.87
C ALA A 111 -22.25 10.04 -2.76
N GLU A 112 -23.35 10.76 -2.50
CA GLU A 112 -24.64 10.24 -2.00
C GLU A 112 -25.72 11.33 -2.20
N PRO A 113 -27.03 10.99 -2.19
CA PRO A 113 -27.73 10.12 -3.12
C PRO A 113 -28.78 10.92 -3.91
N HIS A 114 -29.28 10.34 -4.99
CA HIS A 114 -30.49 10.82 -5.67
C HIS A 114 -31.63 10.94 -4.65
N LYS A 115 -32.07 12.18 -4.36
CA LYS A 115 -33.41 12.41 -3.81
C LYS A 115 -34.30 12.89 -4.95
N SER A 116 -35.05 11.96 -5.51
CA SER A 116 -36.33 12.25 -6.14
C SER A 116 -37.27 12.84 -5.09
N GLY A 117 -38.00 13.90 -5.43
CA GLY A 117 -39.12 14.37 -4.62
C GLY A 117 -39.36 15.87 -4.67
N ALA A 118 -40.09 16.31 -5.70
CA ALA A 118 -41.29 17.14 -5.59
C ALA A 118 -42.05 17.07 -6.92
#